data_AF-A0AAV5G4H2-F1
#
_entry.id   AF-A0AAV5G4H2-F1
#
_cell.length_a   1.000
_cell.length_b   1.000
_cell.length_c   1.000
_cell.angle_alpha   90.00
_cell.angle_beta   90.00
_cell.angle_gamma   90.00
#
_symmetry.space_group_name_H-M   'P 1'
#
loop_
_entity.id
_entity.type
_entity.pdbx_description
1 polymer ?
#
loop_
_entity_poly.entity_id
_entity_poly.type
_entity_poly.pdbx_seq_one_letter_code
_entity_poly.pdbx_strand_id
1 'polypeptide(L)'
;MRFQSARSAFRGAFSPAQVRNASTESAAHKAQAAAASAQATASKALSGVSSTVGNLLGAYREPVFYNAAVAKEIAKQVYVAEKLAPPSFAQVSYTFRQFLQQAPHLSFWHKLYETGAWKTWALYAVEAYGVFSIGEMIGRRHVVGYKLDESRYHALT
;
A
#
# COMPACT_ATOMS: atom_id res chain seq x y z
N MET A 1 -71.35 -40.53 -8.11
CA MET A 1 -71.02 -40.80 -6.69
C MET A 1 -69.96 -39.79 -6.28
N ARG A 2 -70.31 -38.72 -5.52
CA ARG A 2 -69.88 -38.44 -4.11
C ARG A 2 -68.38 -38.72 -3.91
N PHE A 3 -67.51 -37.77 -3.53
CA PHE A 3 -67.52 -36.97 -2.29
C PHE A 3 -66.74 -35.64 -2.42
N GLN A 4 -67.19 -34.61 -1.69
CA GLN A 4 -66.42 -33.43 -1.27
C GLN A 4 -65.81 -33.64 0.13
N SER A 5 -64.87 -32.75 0.51
CA SER A 5 -64.37 -32.40 1.87
C SER A 5 -62.97 -32.98 2.19
N ALA A 6 -61.99 -32.30 2.81
CA ALA A 6 -61.86 -30.95 3.36
C ALA A 6 -60.39 -30.68 3.77
N ARG A 7 -60.11 -29.41 4.13
CA ARG A 7 -58.99 -28.85 4.96
C ARG A 7 -57.75 -28.38 4.17
N SER A 8 -57.65 -27.10 3.79
CA SER A 8 -57.39 -25.88 4.60
C SER A 8 -55.92 -25.67 5.02
N ALA A 9 -55.38 -24.55 4.52
CA ALA A 9 -54.36 -23.69 5.12
C ALA A 9 -52.88 -24.08 4.99
N PHE A 10 -52.23 -23.54 3.95
CA PHE A 10 -51.04 -22.74 4.18
C PHE A 10 -51.09 -21.46 3.34
N ARG A 11 -51.18 -20.34 4.05
CA ARG A 11 -51.24 -18.97 3.57
C ARG A 11 -49.78 -18.52 3.37
N GLY A 12 -49.43 -17.95 2.22
CA GLY A 12 -48.10 -17.39 2.02
C GLY A 12 -47.83 -16.97 0.58
N ALA A 13 -48.29 -15.78 0.23
CA ALA A 13 -48.05 -15.14 -1.04
C ALA A 13 -46.56 -14.81 -1.24
N PHE A 14 -45.98 -15.27 -2.34
CA PHE A 14 -44.77 -14.65 -2.93
C PHE A 14 -44.92 -14.62 -4.45
N SER A 15 -45.49 -13.52 -4.94
CA SER A 15 -45.08 -12.92 -6.20
C SER A 15 -45.03 -11.42 -5.98
N PRO A 16 -43.84 -10.84 -6.17
CA PRO A 16 -43.80 -9.68 -7.03
C PRO A 16 -42.71 -9.83 -8.09
N ALA A 17 -43.18 -9.66 -9.33
CA ALA A 17 -42.62 -8.72 -10.29
C ALA A 17 -41.17 -8.94 -10.74
N GLN A 18 -41.07 -9.43 -11.99
CA GLN A 18 -40.23 -8.82 -13.02
C GLN A 18 -39.99 -7.32 -12.75
N VAL A 19 -38.81 -6.97 -12.23
CA VAL A 19 -38.31 -5.59 -12.21
C VAL A 19 -36.93 -5.57 -12.89
N ARG A 20 -36.99 -5.31 -14.20
CA ARG A 20 -36.13 -4.38 -14.94
C ARG A 20 -34.61 -4.66 -14.97
N ASN A 21 -34.23 -5.56 -15.87
CA ASN A 21 -32.94 -5.53 -16.59
C ASN A 21 -32.90 -4.35 -17.60
N ALA A 22 -33.01 -3.10 -17.14
CA ALA A 22 -33.02 -1.93 -18.03
C ALA A 22 -31.97 -0.85 -17.66
N SER A 23 -31.11 -1.11 -16.69
CA SER A 23 -30.09 -0.17 -16.20
C SER A 23 -28.66 -0.73 -16.19
N THR A 24 -28.47 -2.01 -16.51
CA THR A 24 -27.15 -2.65 -16.53
C THR A 24 -26.41 -2.42 -17.83
N GLU A 25 -27.10 -2.36 -18.98
CA GLU A 25 -26.45 -2.13 -20.28
C GLU A 25 -25.88 -0.70 -20.41
N SER A 26 -26.64 0.32 -20.00
CA SER A 26 -26.19 1.72 -20.07
C SER A 26 -25.15 2.08 -19.00
N ALA A 27 -25.20 1.43 -17.82
CA ALA A 27 -24.18 1.57 -16.79
C ALA A 27 -22.89 0.83 -17.17
N ALA A 28 -22.98 -0.36 -17.76
CA ALA A 28 -21.82 -1.08 -18.29
C ALA A 28 -21.17 -0.32 -19.45
N HIS A 29 -21.96 0.23 -20.38
CA HIS A 29 -21.43 1.02 -21.51
C HIS A 29 -20.75 2.32 -21.04
N LYS A 30 -21.28 2.98 -20.00
CA LYS A 30 -20.65 4.16 -19.38
C LYS A 30 -19.40 3.81 -18.57
N ALA A 31 -19.40 2.70 -17.85
CA ALA A 31 -18.23 2.20 -17.13
C ALA A 31 -17.12 1.77 -18.10
N GLN A 32 -17.48 1.13 -19.21
CA GLN A 32 -16.54 0.70 -20.25
C GLN A 32 -16.02 1.89 -21.07
N ALA A 33 -16.84 2.91 -21.33
CA ALA A 33 -16.39 4.17 -21.93
C ALA A 33 -15.50 5.00 -20.98
N ALA A 34 -15.79 5.00 -19.67
CA ALA A 34 -14.95 5.64 -18.65
C ALA A 34 -13.61 4.90 -18.47
N ALA A 35 -13.63 3.56 -18.48
CA ALA A 35 -12.41 2.75 -18.45
C ALA A 35 -11.60 2.93 -19.74
N ALA A 36 -12.24 2.92 -20.91
CA ALA A 36 -11.57 3.14 -22.19
C ALA A 36 -10.99 4.55 -22.32
N SER A 37 -11.67 5.58 -21.81
CA SER A 37 -11.16 6.96 -21.81
C SER A 37 -10.08 7.20 -20.76
N ALA A 38 -10.18 6.58 -19.57
CA ALA A 38 -9.12 6.58 -18.57
C ALA A 38 -7.87 5.84 -19.10
N GLN A 39 -8.06 4.71 -19.78
CA GLN A 39 -6.99 3.93 -20.38
C GLN A 39 -6.38 4.62 -21.61
N ALA A 40 -7.18 5.33 -22.41
CA ALA A 40 -6.70 6.17 -23.51
C ALA A 40 -5.92 7.40 -23.01
N THR A 41 -6.34 8.01 -21.91
CA THR A 41 -5.66 9.16 -21.30
C THR A 41 -4.37 8.73 -20.60
N ALA A 42 -4.43 7.62 -19.85
CA ALA A 42 -3.27 7.01 -19.23
C ALA A 42 -2.25 6.53 -20.27
N SER A 43 -2.71 5.90 -21.36
CA SER A 43 -1.82 5.49 -22.46
C SER A 43 -1.24 6.66 -23.23
N LYS A 44 -1.98 7.76 -23.44
CA LYS A 44 -1.44 9.00 -24.04
C LYS A 44 -0.43 9.72 -23.13
N ALA A 45 -0.70 9.79 -21.84
CA ALA A 45 0.23 10.37 -20.87
C ALA A 45 1.51 9.52 -20.76
N LEU A 46 1.34 8.19 -20.71
CA LEU A 46 2.46 7.24 -20.66
C LEU A 46 3.23 7.23 -21.98
N SER A 47 2.57 7.34 -23.13
CA SER A 47 3.23 7.39 -24.43
C SER A 47 3.97 8.70 -24.66
N GLY A 48 3.43 9.84 -24.20
CA GLY A 48 4.10 11.15 -24.27
C GLY A 48 5.35 11.25 -23.39
N VAL A 49 5.32 10.66 -22.19
CA VAL A 49 6.50 10.55 -21.32
C VAL A 49 7.50 9.53 -21.90
N SER A 50 7.02 8.40 -22.40
CA SER A 50 7.86 7.34 -23.00
C SER A 50 8.55 7.79 -24.29
N SER A 51 7.89 8.61 -25.12
CA SER A 51 8.47 9.15 -26.36
C SER A 51 9.48 10.28 -26.09
N THR A 52 9.22 11.12 -25.09
CA THR A 52 10.16 12.19 -24.68
C THR A 52 11.42 11.61 -24.05
N VAL A 53 11.26 10.64 -23.15
CA VAL A 53 12.38 9.90 -22.54
C VAL A 53 13.10 9.02 -23.57
N GLY A 54 12.34 8.40 -24.50
CA GLY A 54 12.88 7.59 -25.58
C GLY A 54 13.72 8.37 -26.60
N ASN A 55 13.29 9.58 -26.95
CA ASN A 55 14.03 10.46 -27.86
C ASN A 55 15.28 11.08 -27.20
N LEU A 56 15.27 11.30 -25.89
CA LEU A 56 16.42 11.82 -25.13
C LEU A 56 17.48 10.74 -24.84
N LEU A 57 17.08 9.48 -24.68
CA LEU A 57 17.99 8.39 -24.30
C LEU A 57 18.53 7.55 -25.47
N GLY A 58 17.98 7.68 -26.69
CA GLY A 58 18.53 7.07 -27.91
C GLY A 58 19.05 5.64 -27.73
N ALA A 59 20.25 5.34 -28.24
CA ALA A 59 20.91 4.04 -28.13
C ALA A 59 21.32 3.63 -26.68
N TYR A 60 21.31 4.55 -25.72
CA TYR A 60 21.61 4.26 -24.30
C TYR A 60 20.40 3.75 -23.52
N ARG A 61 19.22 3.76 -24.12
CA ARG A 61 17.99 3.22 -23.52
C ARG A 61 18.18 1.76 -23.12
N GLU A 62 18.61 0.92 -24.06
CA GLU A 62 18.73 -0.51 -23.87
C GLU A 62 19.67 -0.92 -22.71
N PRO A 63 20.91 -0.40 -22.61
CA PRO A 63 21.77 -0.73 -21.49
C PRO A 63 21.27 -0.17 -20.14
N VAL A 64 20.64 1.01 -20.11
CA VAL A 64 20.11 1.57 -18.85
C VAL A 64 18.94 0.75 -18.33
N PHE A 65 17.99 0.39 -19.19
CA PHE A 65 16.85 -0.43 -18.79
C PHE A 65 17.28 -1.86 -18.42
N TYR A 66 18.24 -2.44 -19.14
CA TYR A 66 18.80 -3.73 -18.79
C TYR A 66 19.46 -3.70 -17.39
N ASN A 67 20.35 -2.74 -17.13
CA ASN A 67 21.02 -2.62 -15.82
C ASN A 67 20.03 -2.31 -14.70
N ALA A 68 19.00 -1.49 -14.95
CA ALA A 68 17.94 -1.24 -13.98
C ALA A 68 17.12 -2.50 -13.68
N ALA A 69 16.82 -3.33 -14.69
CA ALA A 69 16.13 -4.60 -14.50
C ALA A 69 16.97 -5.59 -13.69
N VAL A 70 18.28 -5.69 -13.98
CA VAL A 70 19.21 -6.50 -13.19
C VAL A 70 19.29 -6.00 -11.74
N ALA A 71 19.45 -4.70 -11.54
CA ALA A 71 19.47 -4.09 -10.21
C ALA A 71 18.16 -4.35 -9.43
N LYS A 72 17.01 -4.33 -10.10
CA LYS A 72 15.71 -4.68 -9.50
C LYS A 72 15.67 -6.13 -9.03
N GLU A 73 16.14 -7.08 -9.84
CA GLU A 73 16.15 -8.49 -9.45
C GLU A 73 17.13 -8.75 -8.30
N ILE A 74 18.30 -8.09 -8.31
CA ILE A 74 19.24 -8.13 -7.17
C ILE A 74 18.56 -7.56 -5.91
N ALA A 75 17.92 -6.40 -6.02
CA ALA A 75 17.20 -5.78 -4.90
C ALA A 75 16.09 -6.69 -4.36
N LYS A 76 15.39 -7.43 -5.24
CA LYS A 76 14.36 -8.40 -4.84
C LYS A 76 14.96 -9.59 -4.10
N GLN A 77 16.10 -10.11 -4.54
CA GLN A 77 16.81 -11.19 -3.84
C GLN A 77 17.24 -10.74 -2.45
N VAL A 78 17.85 -9.55 -2.34
CA VAL A 78 18.24 -8.96 -1.06
C VAL A 78 17.03 -8.75 -0.16
N TYR A 79 15.91 -8.24 -0.69
CA TYR A 79 14.69 -8.04 0.08
C TYR A 79 14.18 -9.32 0.77
N VAL A 80 14.21 -10.45 0.04
CA VAL A 80 13.80 -11.75 0.58
C VAL A 80 14.85 -12.32 1.53
N ALA A 81 16.14 -12.24 1.16
CA ALA A 81 17.25 -12.78 1.96
C ALA A 81 17.38 -12.06 3.31
N GLU A 82 17.26 -10.74 3.31
CA GLU A 82 17.36 -9.87 4.50
C GLU A 82 16.04 -9.76 5.27
N LYS A 83 14.99 -10.51 4.87
CA LYS A 83 13.68 -10.52 5.53
C LYS A 83 13.13 -9.10 5.76
N LEU A 84 13.27 -8.22 4.77
CA LEU A 84 12.74 -6.85 4.82
C LEU A 84 11.20 -6.79 4.72
N ALA A 85 10.55 -7.95 4.59
CA ALA A 85 9.11 -8.06 4.69
C ALA A 85 8.64 -7.73 6.12
N PRO A 86 7.54 -6.98 6.28
CA PRO A 86 7.01 -6.70 7.60
C PRO A 86 6.63 -8.03 8.28
N PRO A 87 7.03 -8.21 9.56
CA PRO A 87 6.71 -9.41 10.31
C PRO A 87 5.20 -9.54 10.52
N SER A 88 4.75 -10.75 10.86
CA SER A 88 3.33 -10.95 11.14
C SER A 88 2.93 -10.22 12.43
N PHE A 89 1.67 -9.79 12.51
CA PHE A 89 1.16 -9.11 13.70
C PHE A 89 1.30 -9.95 14.98
N ALA A 90 1.18 -11.28 14.85
CA ALA A 90 1.41 -12.22 15.94
C ALA A 90 2.86 -12.16 16.46
N GLN A 91 3.85 -12.06 15.58
CA GLN A 91 5.27 -11.94 15.96
C GLN A 91 5.55 -10.62 16.66
N VAL A 92 4.99 -9.50 16.17
CA VAL A 92 5.15 -8.19 16.79
C VAL A 92 4.57 -8.17 18.20
N SER A 93 3.32 -8.63 18.35
CA SER A 93 2.65 -8.65 19.66
C SER A 93 3.34 -9.57 20.66
N TYR A 94 3.85 -10.72 20.20
CA TYR A 94 4.62 -11.64 21.04
C TYR A 94 5.91 -10.99 21.55
N THR A 95 6.73 -10.41 20.67
CA THR A 95 7.99 -9.77 21.03
C THR A 95 7.77 -8.59 21.99
N PHE A 96 6.74 -7.79 21.74
CA PHE A 96 6.42 -6.65 22.61
C PHE A 96 5.99 -7.09 24.01
N ARG A 97 5.15 -8.13 24.12
CA ARG A 97 4.76 -8.71 25.41
C ARG A 97 5.97 -9.26 26.17
N GLN A 98 6.86 -9.96 25.47
CA GLN A 98 8.08 -10.50 26.08
C GLN A 98 8.99 -9.38 26.57
N PHE A 99 9.16 -8.31 25.80
CA PHE A 99 9.93 -7.15 26.24
C PHE A 99 9.31 -6.49 27.47
N LEU A 100 7.99 -6.26 27.48
CA LEU A 100 7.29 -5.67 28.63
C LEU A 100 7.42 -6.52 29.91
N GLN A 101 7.47 -7.84 29.78
CA GLN A 101 7.70 -8.74 30.90
C GLN A 101 9.15 -8.66 31.41
N GLN A 102 10.12 -8.41 30.53
CA GLN A 102 11.55 -8.39 30.89
C GLN A 102 12.05 -7.01 31.35
N ALA A 103 11.48 -5.93 30.82
CA ALA A 103 11.85 -4.54 31.11
C ALA A 103 11.89 -4.14 32.60
N PRO A 104 10.98 -4.59 33.49
CA PRO A 104 11.03 -4.21 34.90
C PRO A 104 12.17 -4.89 35.68
N HIS A 105 12.82 -5.91 35.12
CA HIS A 105 13.86 -6.66 35.81
C HIS A 105 15.24 -6.01 35.61
N LEU A 106 15.93 -5.65 36.69
CA LEU A 106 17.27 -5.04 36.61
C LEU A 106 18.32 -5.97 35.98
N SER A 107 18.16 -7.28 36.16
CA SER A 107 19.03 -8.30 35.57
C SER A 107 19.03 -8.28 34.04
N PHE A 108 17.93 -7.87 33.42
CA PHE A 108 17.84 -7.69 31.97
C PHE A 108 18.79 -6.60 31.49
N TRP A 109 18.77 -5.44 32.15
CA TRP A 109 19.64 -4.30 31.83
C TRP A 109 21.11 -4.57 32.15
N HIS A 110 21.39 -5.25 33.25
CA HIS A 110 22.76 -5.66 33.60
C HIS A 110 23.34 -6.58 32.53
N LYS A 111 22.58 -7.61 32.13
CA LYS A 111 22.97 -8.53 31.06
C LYS A 111 23.16 -7.81 29.73
N LEU A 112 22.32 -6.81 29.41
CA LEU A 112 22.45 -6.00 28.20
C LEU A 112 23.77 -5.22 28.16
N TYR A 113 24.21 -4.72 29.33
CA TYR A 113 25.48 -4.01 29.47
C TYR A 113 26.68 -4.97 29.38
N GLU A 114 26.68 -6.05 30.15
CA GLU A 114 27.78 -7.04 30.19
C GLU A 114 28.00 -7.71 28.83
N THR A 115 26.93 -8.04 28.12
CA THR A 115 27.02 -8.68 26.79
C THR A 115 27.40 -7.69 25.68
N GLY A 116 27.40 -6.38 25.96
CA GLY A 116 27.62 -5.34 24.96
C GLY A 116 26.48 -5.16 23.95
N ALA A 117 25.35 -5.86 24.14
CA ALA A 117 24.19 -5.83 23.26
C ALA A 117 23.54 -4.43 23.15
N TRP A 118 23.79 -3.54 24.12
CA TRP A 118 23.38 -2.13 24.06
C TRP A 118 23.91 -1.40 22.81
N LYS A 119 25.07 -1.78 22.28
CA LYS A 119 25.63 -1.18 21.05
C LYS A 119 24.78 -1.48 19.83
N THR A 120 24.35 -2.73 19.70
CA THR A 120 23.46 -3.16 18.63
C THR A 120 22.10 -2.47 18.74
N TRP A 121 21.58 -2.32 19.96
CA TRP A 121 20.33 -1.58 20.20
C TRP A 121 20.46 -0.10 19.83
N ALA A 122 21.59 0.53 20.14
CA ALA A 122 21.85 1.91 19.75
C ALA A 122 21.90 2.06 18.22
N LEU A 123 22.57 1.12 17.52
CA LEU A 123 22.59 1.11 16.07
C LEU A 123 21.18 0.96 15.47
N TYR A 124 20.38 0.03 16.00
CA TYR A 124 18.99 -0.14 15.58
C TYR A 124 18.10 1.07 15.89
N ALA A 125 18.37 1.81 16.97
CA ALA A 125 17.66 3.05 17.26
C ALA A 125 17.96 4.12 16.19
N VAL A 126 19.22 4.23 15.76
CA VAL A 126 19.61 5.13 14.66
C VAL A 126 18.97 4.70 13.34
N GLU A 127 18.96 3.39 13.05
CA GLU A 127 18.30 2.85 11.86
C GLU A 127 16.79 3.12 11.87
N ALA A 128 16.12 2.89 13.01
CA ALA A 128 14.70 3.17 13.18
C ALA A 128 14.39 4.67 13.00
N TYR A 129 15.25 5.55 13.50
CA TYR A 129 15.13 7.00 13.27
C TYR A 129 15.28 7.37 11.79
N GLY A 130 16.18 6.71 11.06
CA GLY A 130 16.32 6.86 9.61
C GLY A 130 15.05 6.44 8.87
N VAL A 131 14.51 5.25 9.17
CA VAL A 131 13.27 4.75 8.55
C VAL A 131 12.08 5.67 8.87
N PHE A 132 11.98 6.16 10.11
CA PHE A 132 10.96 7.13 10.51
C PHE A 132 11.04 8.41 9.67
N SER A 133 12.25 8.96 9.49
CA SER A 133 12.47 10.17 8.70
C SER A 133 12.10 9.97 7.22
N ILE A 134 12.41 8.80 6.64
CA ILE A 134 11.97 8.43 5.29
C ILE A 134 10.43 8.36 5.22
N GLY A 135 9.80 7.79 6.25
CA GLY A 135 8.35 7.77 6.40
C GLY A 135 7.75 9.18 6.39
N GLU A 136 8.37 10.14 7.08
CA GLU A 136 7.95 11.54 7.05
C GLU A 136 8.13 12.18 5.67
N MET A 137 9.20 11.86 4.92
CA MET A 137 9.38 12.36 3.56
C MET A 137 8.28 11.86 2.63
N ILE A 138 7.91 10.57 2.74
CA ILE A 138 6.81 9.96 1.98
C ILE A 138 5.46 10.57 2.39
N GLY A 139 5.21 10.71 3.70
CA GLY A 139 3.97 11.27 4.23
C GLY A 139 3.74 12.72 3.81
N ARG A 140 4.81 13.54 3.77
CA ARG A 140 4.78 14.92 3.30
C ARG A 140 4.93 15.05 1.78
N ARG A 141 5.26 13.95 1.08
CA ARG A 141 5.61 13.92 -0.35
C ARG A 141 6.68 14.94 -0.73
N HIS A 142 7.61 15.22 0.17
CA HIS A 142 8.65 16.21 0.00
C HIS A 142 9.96 15.75 0.64
N VAL A 143 11.07 15.99 -0.04
CA VAL A 143 12.40 15.48 0.38
C VAL A 143 13.12 16.48 1.31
N VAL A 144 12.91 17.80 1.16
CA VAL A 144 13.67 18.81 1.90
C VAL A 144 12.76 19.94 2.42
N GLY A 145 12.55 20.03 3.72
CA GLY A 145 11.84 21.16 4.34
C GLY A 145 10.33 21.20 4.08
N TYR A 146 9.62 22.08 4.81
CA TYR A 146 8.20 22.36 4.58
C TYR A 146 8.07 23.49 3.55
N LYS A 147 7.06 23.41 2.68
CA LYS A 147 6.68 24.59 1.89
C LYS A 147 6.11 25.62 2.84
N LEU A 148 6.88 26.68 3.09
CA LEU A 148 6.35 27.88 3.69
C LEU A 148 5.62 28.63 2.56
N ASP A 149 4.33 28.91 2.75
CA ASP A 149 3.60 29.82 1.85
C ASP A 149 4.12 31.23 2.10
N GLU A 150 5.24 31.59 1.49
CA GLU A 150 5.84 32.94 1.52
C GLU A 150 4.84 34.00 1.02
N SER A 151 3.90 33.60 0.15
CA SER A 151 2.79 34.44 -0.32
C SER A 151 1.88 34.94 0.80
N ARG A 152 1.75 34.20 1.91
CA ARG A 152 0.94 34.62 3.07
C ARG A 152 1.72 35.56 4.00
N TYR A 153 3.05 35.49 4.00
CA TYR A 153 3.90 36.37 4.82
C TYR A 153 3.99 37.79 4.22
N HIS A 154 4.06 37.91 2.89
CA HIS A 154 4.05 39.21 2.20
C HIS A 154 2.71 39.96 2.27
N ALA A 155 1.61 39.29 2.62
CA ALA A 155 0.30 39.92 2.79
C ALA A 155 0.08 40.51 4.20
N LEU A 156 1.02 40.28 5.13
CA LEU A 156 0.96 40.71 6.53
C LEU A 156 2.03 41.77 6.87
N THR A 157 2.77 42.26 5.88
CA THR A 157 3.74 43.36 5.99
C THR A 157 3.30 44.52 5.11
#